data_AF-A0A2N2KE79-F1
#
_entry.id   AF-A0A2N2KE79-F1
#
_cell.length_a   1.000
_cell.length_b   1.000
_cell.length_c   1.000
_cell.angle_alpha   90.00
_cell.angle_beta   90.00
_cell.angle_gamma   90.00
#
_symmetry.space_group_name_H-M   'P 1'
#
loop_
_entity.id
_entity.type
_entity.pdbx_description
1 polymer ?
#
loop_
_entity_poly.entity_id
_entity_poly.type
_entity_poly.pdbx_seq_one_letter_code
_entity_poly.pdbx_strand_id
1 'polypeptide(L)'
;MTEDLLDHWIRIIKPLFPANAWVGSRLSGSDYLIQIDWKRDNVPQGQNKRSKKIEIIIKEESIDDYLSKNRDERTLSDIKIKQWISERYDNFSRYQDADASNPASPDRWRISRGVLSL
;
A
#
# COMPACT_ATOMS: atom_id res chain seq x y z
N MET A 1 -8.29 17.55 3.58
CA MET A 1 -8.96 16.87 2.44
C MET A 1 -8.13 15.70 1.92
N THR A 2 -6.93 15.92 1.37
CA THR A 2 -6.09 14.81 0.88
C THR A 2 -5.50 13.95 2.00
N GLU A 3 -5.07 14.57 3.11
CA GLU A 3 -4.63 13.82 4.30
C GLU A 3 -5.75 12.94 4.88
N ASP A 4 -6.97 13.49 4.99
CA ASP A 4 -8.16 12.72 5.43
C ASP A 4 -8.47 11.53 4.50
N LEU A 5 -8.26 11.70 3.19
CA LEU A 5 -8.43 10.63 2.22
C LEU A 5 -7.35 9.55 2.35
N LEU A 6 -6.09 9.96 2.55
CA LEU A 6 -4.99 9.01 2.77
C LEU A 6 -5.20 8.23 4.06
N ASP A 7 -5.66 8.88 5.13
CA ASP A 7 -6.00 8.22 6.39
C ASP A 7 -7.18 7.25 6.22
N HIS A 8 -8.20 7.64 5.46
CA HIS A 8 -9.29 6.74 5.06
C HIS A 8 -8.77 5.52 4.30
N TRP A 9 -7.94 5.73 3.26
CA TRP A 9 -7.37 4.64 2.49
C TRP A 9 -6.46 3.74 3.33
N ILE A 10 -5.62 4.30 4.20
CA ILE A 10 -4.84 3.52 5.17
C ILE A 10 -5.76 2.67 6.04
N ARG A 11 -6.86 3.25 6.56
CA ARG A 11 -7.81 2.54 7.40
C ARG A 11 -8.47 1.36 6.69
N ILE A 12 -8.83 1.51 5.42
CA ILE A 12 -9.52 0.45 4.68
C ILE A 12 -8.58 -0.65 4.18
N ILE A 13 -7.30 -0.35 3.92
CA ILE A 13 -6.32 -1.33 3.40
C ILE A 13 -5.52 -2.00 4.51
N LYS A 14 -5.34 -1.36 5.68
CA LYS A 14 -4.57 -1.91 6.81
C LYS A 14 -4.99 -3.35 7.18
N PRO A 15 -6.29 -3.71 7.20
CA PRO A 15 -6.71 -5.09 7.49
C PRO A 15 -6.26 -6.15 6.48
N LEU A 16 -5.77 -5.76 5.29
CA LEU A 16 -5.25 -6.67 4.27
C LEU A 16 -3.82 -7.16 4.60
N PHE A 17 -3.15 -6.52 5.57
CA PHE A 17 -1.77 -6.80 5.95
C PHE A 17 -1.71 -7.47 7.34
N PRO A 18 -0.56 -8.06 7.71
CA PRO A 18 -0.38 -8.63 9.04
C PRO A 18 -0.70 -7.63 10.17
N ALA A 19 -1.19 -8.12 11.31
CA ALA A 19 -1.63 -7.26 12.42
C ALA A 19 -0.52 -6.35 12.98
N ASN A 20 0.75 -6.77 12.85
CA ASN A 20 1.93 -6.01 13.26
C ASN A 20 2.49 -5.10 12.14
N ALA A 21 1.75 -4.91 11.04
CA ALA A 21 2.17 -4.04 9.94
C ALA A 21 2.14 -2.57 10.33
N TRP A 22 3.24 -1.91 10.02
CA TRP A 22 3.32 -0.46 9.95
C TRP A 22 2.83 -0.03 8.58
N VAL A 23 1.91 0.93 8.57
CA VAL A 23 1.34 1.54 7.37
C VAL A 23 1.38 3.05 7.58
N GLY A 24 2.03 3.78 6.68
CA GLY A 24 2.13 5.24 6.76
C GLY A 24 2.05 5.86 5.38
N SER A 25 1.63 7.12 5.32
CA SER A 25 1.64 7.92 4.10
C SER A 25 2.79 8.93 4.10
N ARG A 26 3.28 9.30 2.92
CA ARG A 26 4.17 10.45 2.72
C ARG A 26 3.98 11.04 1.34
N LEU A 27 4.24 12.34 1.20
CA LEU A 27 4.36 12.99 -0.10
C LEU A 27 5.71 12.66 -0.74
N SER A 28 5.74 12.45 -2.06
CA SER A 28 6.95 12.18 -2.83
C SER A 28 6.87 12.90 -4.18
N GLY A 29 7.30 14.16 -4.20
CA GLY A 29 7.10 15.02 -5.38
C GLY A 29 5.62 15.41 -5.50
N SER A 30 5.03 15.18 -6.67
CA SER A 30 3.58 15.35 -6.91
C SER A 30 2.75 14.12 -6.53
N ASP A 31 3.40 12.99 -6.23
CA ASP A 31 2.71 11.73 -5.93
C ASP A 31 2.62 11.50 -4.42
N TYR A 32 1.58 10.79 -3.99
CA TYR A 32 1.43 10.29 -2.63
C TYR A 32 1.87 8.83 -2.55
N LEU A 33 2.57 8.49 -1.48
CA LEU A 33 3.02 7.12 -1.22
C LEU A 33 2.36 6.59 0.04
N ILE A 34 1.80 5.39 -0.02
CA ILE A 34 1.52 4.58 1.18
C ILE A 34 2.60 3.52 1.30
N GLN A 35 3.34 3.54 2.40
CA GLN A 35 4.41 2.61 2.68
C GLN A 35 3.94 1.58 3.70
N ILE A 36 4.19 0.31 3.41
CA ILE A 36 3.80 -0.81 4.26
C ILE A 36 5.01 -1.72 4.49
N ASP A 37 5.28 -2.05 5.75
CA ASP A 37 6.22 -3.09 6.14
C ASP A 37 5.94 -3.60 7.56
N TRP A 38 6.40 -4.80 7.89
CA TRP A 38 6.15 -5.42 9.19
C TRP A 38 7.37 -6.15 9.72
N LYS A 39 7.42 -6.36 11.04
CA LYS A 39 8.43 -7.23 11.66
C LYS A 39 8.09 -8.69 11.38
N ARG A 40 9.10 -9.52 11.17
CA ARG A 40 8.90 -10.97 11.02
C ARG A 40 8.87 -11.62 12.40
N ASP A 41 7.84 -12.41 12.67
CA ASP A 41 7.63 -13.02 14.00
C ASP A 41 8.53 -14.25 14.26
N ASN A 42 9.05 -14.90 13.21
CA ASN A 42 9.85 -16.15 13.30
C ASN A 42 11.37 -15.93 13.22
N VAL A 43 11.89 -14.84 13.78
CA VAL A 43 13.32 -14.53 13.69
C VAL A 43 13.98 -14.74 15.05
N PRO A 44 15.12 -15.45 15.14
CA PRO A 44 15.86 -15.60 16.39
C PRO A 44 16.10 -14.25 17.05
N GLN A 45 15.96 -14.20 18.38
CA GLN A 45 16.22 -13.03 19.20
C GLN A 45 17.59 -12.43 18.83
N GLY A 46 17.60 -11.17 18.38
CA GLY A 46 18.80 -10.43 17.97
C GLY A 46 18.85 -10.03 16.49
N GLN A 47 17.98 -10.59 15.64
CA GLN A 47 17.86 -10.16 14.23
C GLN A 47 16.55 -9.37 14.01
N ASN A 48 16.65 -8.06 13.78
CA ASN A 48 15.51 -7.20 13.44
C ASN A 48 15.16 -7.33 11.94
N LYS A 49 14.74 -8.53 11.51
CA LYS A 49 14.34 -8.74 10.11
C LYS A 49 12.91 -8.26 9.89
N ARG A 50 12.75 -7.39 8.89
CA ARG A 50 11.44 -6.87 8.43
C ARG A 50 11.03 -7.55 7.13
N SER A 51 9.76 -7.42 6.75
CA SER A 51 9.29 -7.79 5.42
C SER A 51 9.99 -6.95 4.35
N LYS A 52 9.91 -7.39 3.09
CA LYS A 52 10.16 -6.47 1.98
C LYS A 52 9.13 -5.32 2.06
N LYS A 53 9.58 -4.09 1.85
CA LYS A 53 8.73 -2.90 1.90
C LYS A 53 7.84 -2.85 0.65
N ILE A 54 6.56 -2.55 0.82
CA ILE A 54 5.63 -2.23 -0.26
C ILE A 54 5.48 -0.70 -0.30
N GLU A 55 5.53 -0.12 -1.49
CA GLU A 55 5.24 1.28 -1.75
C GLU A 55 4.07 1.39 -2.74
N ILE A 56 2.90 1.78 -2.24
CA ILE A 56 1.75 2.08 -3.08
C ILE A 56 1.85 3.53 -3.53
N ILE A 57 2.03 3.74 -4.83
CA ILE A 57 2.14 5.05 -5.46
C ILE A 57 0.75 5.46 -5.94
N ILE A 58 0.28 6.58 -5.43
CA ILE A 58 -0.99 7.22 -5.78
C ILE A 58 -0.64 8.54 -6.45
N LYS A 59 -1.08 8.72 -7.68
CA LYS A 59 -0.91 10.00 -8.35
C LYS A 59 -1.94 11.02 -7.92
N GLU A 60 -1.59 12.30 -7.94
CA GLU A 60 -2.50 13.42 -7.65
C GLU A 60 -3.80 13.34 -8.49
N GLU A 61 -3.71 13.02 -9.79
CA GLU A 61 -4.93 12.92 -10.62
C GLU A 61 -5.91 11.82 -10.16
N SER A 62 -5.42 10.82 -9.42
CA SER A 62 -6.25 9.74 -8.87
C SER A 62 -6.95 10.16 -7.58
N ILE A 63 -6.33 11.07 -6.82
CA ILE A 63 -6.95 11.74 -5.68
C ILE A 63 -8.08 12.64 -6.16
N ASP A 64 -7.82 13.49 -7.17
CA ASP A 64 -8.82 14.41 -7.71
C ASP A 64 -10.01 13.66 -8.31
N ASP A 65 -9.75 12.58 -9.06
CA ASP A 65 -10.79 11.70 -9.60
C ASP A 65 -11.67 11.13 -8.48
N TYR A 66 -11.05 10.61 -7.40
CA TYR A 66 -11.80 10.09 -6.26
C TYR A 66 -12.60 11.18 -5.53
N LEU A 67 -12.03 12.38 -5.36
CA LEU A 67 -12.70 13.49 -4.71
C LEU A 67 -13.84 14.06 -5.54
N SER A 68 -13.82 13.93 -6.86
CA SER A 68 -14.94 14.35 -7.73
C SER A 68 -16.14 13.40 -7.70
N LYS A 69 -15.95 12.15 -7.27
CA LYS A 69 -16.99 11.11 -7.23
C LYS A 69 -18.02 11.34 -6.14
N ASN A 70 -19.24 10.87 -6.40
CA ASN A 70 -20.29 10.79 -5.39
C ASN A 70 -20.03 9.65 -4.39
N ARG A 71 -20.87 9.54 -3.35
CA ARG A 71 -20.69 8.57 -2.27
C ARG A 71 -20.66 7.11 -2.74
N ASP A 72 -21.53 6.74 -3.68
CA ASP A 72 -21.66 5.36 -4.14
C ASP A 72 -20.47 4.98 -5.03
N GLU A 73 -20.04 5.89 -5.90
CA GLU A 73 -18.84 5.75 -6.73
C GLU A 73 -17.55 5.65 -5.91
N ARG A 74 -17.45 6.41 -4.81
CA ARG A 74 -16.34 6.30 -3.86
C ARG A 74 -16.33 4.95 -3.16
N THR A 75 -17.50 4.46 -2.75
CA THR A 75 -17.63 3.13 -2.13
C THR A 75 -17.18 2.02 -3.08
N LEU A 76 -17.56 2.10 -4.36
CA LEU A 76 -17.08 1.18 -5.39
C LEU A 76 -15.56 1.29 -5.61
N SER A 77 -15.02 2.51 -5.61
CA SER A 77 -13.58 2.75 -5.73
C SER A 77 -12.81 2.12 -4.56
N ASP A 78 -13.33 2.24 -3.33
CA ASP A 78 -12.74 1.62 -2.13
C ASP A 78 -12.71 0.09 -2.23
N ILE A 79 -13.77 -0.53 -2.75
CA ILE A 79 -13.81 -1.98 -3.00
C ILE A 79 -12.76 -2.38 -4.03
N LYS A 80 -12.66 -1.64 -5.14
CA LYS A 80 -11.68 -1.91 -6.20
C LYS A 80 -10.24 -1.79 -5.70
N ILE A 81 -9.93 -0.77 -4.91
CA ILE A 81 -8.60 -0.60 -4.28
C ILE A 81 -8.28 -1.82 -3.42
N LYS A 82 -9.21 -2.27 -2.57
CA LYS A 82 -9.00 -3.45 -1.73
C LYS A 82 -8.76 -4.70 -2.54
N GLN A 83 -9.56 -4.94 -3.58
CA GLN A 83 -9.42 -6.10 -4.46
C GLN A 83 -8.06 -6.11 -5.14
N TRP A 84 -7.68 -4.99 -5.77
CA TRP A 84 -6.40 -4.85 -6.46
C TRP A 84 -5.20 -5.04 -5.52
N ILE A 85 -5.26 -4.48 -4.31
CA ILE A 85 -4.22 -4.66 -3.29
C ILE A 85 -4.16 -6.12 -2.84
N SER A 86 -5.30 -6.76 -2.63
CA SER A 86 -5.36 -8.17 -2.19
C SER A 86 -4.74 -9.10 -3.23
N GLU A 87 -5.13 -8.94 -4.50
CA GLU A 87 -4.59 -9.74 -5.61
C GLU A 87 -3.07 -9.58 -5.75
N ARG A 88 -2.55 -8.35 -5.62
CA ARG A 88 -1.10 -8.12 -5.64
C ARG A 88 -0.41 -8.69 -4.42
N TYR A 89 -1.04 -8.59 -3.25
CA TYR A 89 -0.50 -9.11 -2.01
C TYR A 89 -0.41 -10.64 -2.01
N ASP A 90 -1.38 -11.34 -2.60
CA ASP A 90 -1.34 -12.80 -2.72
C ASP A 90 -0.17 -13.28 -3.59
N ASN A 91 0.23 -12.48 -4.58
CA ASN A 91 1.38 -12.73 -5.44
C ASN A 91 2.69 -12.11 -4.91
N PHE A 92 2.65 -11.42 -3.77
CA PHE A 92 3.79 -10.70 -3.23
C PHE A 92 4.77 -11.65 -2.53
N SER A 93 6.01 -11.69 -3.01
CA SER A 93 7.09 -12.36 -2.28
C SER A 93 7.47 -11.54 -1.04
N ARG A 94 6.96 -11.98 0.12
CA ARG A 94 7.11 -11.31 1.42
C ARG A 94 8.56 -11.26 1.90
N TYR A 95 9.37 -12.20 1.44
CA TYR A 95 10.73 -12.45 1.92
C TYR A 95 11.70 -12.53 0.75
N GLN A 96 12.82 -11.81 0.88
CA GLN A 96 13.97 -12.01 0.03
C GLN A 96 14.64 -13.34 0.39
N ASP A 97 15.14 -14.06 -0.63
CA ASP A 97 16.04 -15.18 -0.42
C ASP A 97 17.28 -14.72 0.36
N ALA A 98 17.77 -15.57 1.25
CA ALA A 98 18.84 -15.26 2.19
C ALA A 98 20.19 -14.89 1.52
N ASP A 99 20.34 -15.17 0.23
CA ASP A 99 21.58 -14.96 -0.55
C ASP A 99 21.68 -13.58 -1.23
N ALA A 100 20.67 -12.72 -1.11
CA ALA A 100 20.73 -11.39 -1.72
C ALA A 100 21.55 -10.41 -0.85
N SER A 101 22.81 -10.20 -1.20
CA SER A 101 23.73 -9.22 -0.55
C SER A 101 23.28 -7.75 -0.63
N ASN A 102 22.20 -7.43 -1.34
CA ASN A 102 21.69 -6.06 -1.49
C ASN A 102 20.36 -5.87 -0.76
N PRO A 103 20.17 -4.74 -0.04
CA PRO A 103 18.90 -4.42 0.59
C PRO A 103 17.80 -4.43 -0.48
N ALA A 104 16.73 -5.22 -0.24
CA ALA A 104 15.60 -5.32 -1.16
C ALA A 104 15.08 -3.93 -1.52
N SER A 105 15.09 -3.60 -2.81
CA SER A 105 14.34 -2.45 -3.30
C SER A 105 12.85 -2.63 -2.95
N PRO A 106 12.14 -1.56 -2.55
CA PRO A 106 10.71 -1.67 -2.28
C PRO A 106 9.94 -2.18 -3.48
N ASP A 107 8.89 -2.96 -3.22
CA ASP A 107 7.95 -3.39 -4.24
C ASP A 107 6.96 -2.27 -4.52
N ARG A 108 7.03 -1.70 -5.73
CA ARG A 108 6.31 -0.48 -6.08
C ARG A 108 5.03 -0.82 -6.82
N TRP A 109 3.90 -0.47 -6.21
CA TRP A 109 2.57 -0.74 -6.72
C TRP A 109 1.92 0.57 -7.12
N ARG A 110 1.66 0.77 -8.41
CA ARG A 110 1.09 2.03 -8.89
C ARG A 110 -0.43 1.90 -9.03
N ILE A 111 -1.17 2.69 -8.26
CA ILE A 111 -2.60 2.89 -8.49
C ILE A 111 -2.72 3.97 -9.56
N SER A 112 -3.25 3.58 -10.72
CA SER A 112 -3.59 4.51 -11.80
C SER A 112 -5.09 4.79 -11.78
N ARG A 113 -5.51 5.84 -12.49
CA ARG A 113 -6.93 6.17 -12.68
C ARG A 113 -7.76 4.95 -13.11
N GLY A 114 -7.22 4.09 -13.97
CA GLY A 114 -7.88 2.87 -14.45
C GLY A 114 -8.25 1.86 -13.36
N VAL A 115 -7.56 1.86 -12.23
CA VAL A 115 -7.92 1.03 -11.06
C VAL A 115 -9.16 1.59 -10.35
N LEU A 116 -9.35 2.91 -10.42
CA LEU A 116 -10.42 3.64 -9.73
C LEU A 116 -11.63 3.93 -10.64
N SER A 117 -11.44 3.96 -11.96
CA SER A 117 -12.50 4.22 -12.93
C SER A 117 -13.25 2.94 -13.31
N LEU A 118 -14.49 3.11 -13.77
CA LEU A 118 -15.24 2.08 -14.49
C LEU A 118 -14.69 1.93 -15.91
#